data_AF-A0A947GQK6-F1
#
_entry.id   AF-A0A947GQK6-F1
#
_cell.length_a   1.000
_cell.length_b   1.000
_cell.length_c   1.000
_cell.angle_alpha   90.00
_cell.angle_beta   90.00
_cell.angle_gamma   90.00
#
_symmetry.space_group_name_H-M   'P 1'
#
loop_
_entity.id
_entity.type
_entity.pdbx_description
1 polymer ?
#
loop_
_entity_poly.entity_id
_entity_poly.type
_entity_poly.pdbx_seq_one_letter_code
_entity_poly.pdbx_strand_id
1 'polypeptide(L)'
;MKSMIAEHADLGRASAWARRVHAALDGWEIARRGRWSTWEGGELLLEIETAPTGIPCERVSIVATADRIGFLTRTFGLQVPLPGQTLERAVEDVKALTRKWFAGEVVIASYWGEGQWRGSTMVDTRQQEEGLGAAYQSARAHGVIDRLEIQTPFLDNDKIFAVAVNGVVQGGSGVAG
;
A
#
# COMPACT_ATOMS: atom_id res chain seq x y z
N MET A 1 -8.75 18.58 5.52
CA MET A 1 -8.09 17.98 4.35
C MET A 1 -6.96 18.92 3.98
N LYS A 2 -5.71 18.46 3.92
CA LYS A 2 -4.60 19.30 3.48
C LYS A 2 -4.72 19.55 1.98
N SER A 3 -4.42 20.76 1.54
CA SER A 3 -4.53 21.09 0.11
C SER A 3 -3.23 20.79 -0.62
N MET A 4 -3.33 20.28 -1.85
CA MET A 4 -2.19 20.21 -2.76
C MET A 4 -1.77 21.63 -3.14
N ILE A 5 -0.46 21.91 -3.10
CA ILE A 5 0.10 23.23 -3.40
C ILE A 5 0.88 23.26 -4.72
N ALA A 6 1.36 22.10 -5.21
CA ALA A 6 2.03 21.98 -6.49
C ALA A 6 1.88 20.55 -7.05
N GLU A 7 1.71 20.43 -8.37
CA GLU A 7 1.69 19.16 -9.12
C GLU A 7 3.11 18.65 -9.47
N HIS A 8 4.10 19.07 -8.69
CA HIS A 8 5.51 18.65 -8.76
C HIS A 8 6.13 18.69 -7.37
N ALA A 9 7.36 18.18 -7.23
CA ALA A 9 8.15 18.31 -6.00
C ALA A 9 8.75 19.73 -5.86
N ASP A 10 8.03 20.62 -5.17
CA ASP A 10 8.53 21.93 -4.76
C ASP A 10 9.40 21.76 -3.51
N LEU A 11 10.70 21.53 -3.73
CA LEU A 11 11.68 21.33 -2.66
C LEU A 11 11.90 22.58 -1.81
N GLY A 12 11.54 23.77 -2.31
CA GLY A 12 11.60 25.02 -1.55
C GLY A 12 10.52 25.08 -0.46
N ARG A 13 9.36 24.48 -0.71
CA ARG A 13 8.25 24.38 0.25
C ARG A 13 8.23 23.08 1.05
N ALA A 14 8.96 22.06 0.60
CA ALA A 14 9.06 20.79 1.31
C ALA A 14 9.74 20.93 2.69
N SER A 15 9.35 20.07 3.63
CA SER A 15 10.02 19.93 4.92
C SER A 15 11.46 19.41 4.74
N ALA A 16 12.32 19.62 5.74
CA ALA A 16 13.69 19.12 5.70
C ALA A 16 13.75 17.58 5.57
N TRP A 17 12.83 16.87 6.23
CA TRP A 17 12.69 15.44 6.12
C TRP A 17 12.21 15.00 4.73
N ALA A 18 11.15 15.63 4.21
CA ALA A 18 10.60 15.29 2.90
C ALA A 18 11.62 15.48 1.78
N ARG A 19 12.45 16.53 1.85
CA ARG A 19 13.60 16.71 0.94
C ARG A 19 14.58 15.55 0.97
N ARG A 20 14.91 15.03 2.16
CA ARG A 20 15.83 13.89 2.30
C ARG A 20 15.22 12.61 1.75
N VAL A 21 13.92 12.36 1.99
CA VAL A 21 13.20 11.23 1.39
C VAL A 21 13.20 11.33 -0.13
N HIS A 22 12.84 12.51 -0.68
CA HIS A 22 12.88 12.75 -2.12
C HIS A 22 14.27 12.47 -2.69
N ALA A 23 15.34 13.00 -2.09
CA ALA A 23 16.70 12.74 -2.53
C ALA A 23 17.10 11.26 -2.47
N ALA A 24 16.63 10.51 -1.47
CA ALA A 24 16.93 9.08 -1.33
C ALA A 24 16.15 8.17 -2.30
N LEU A 25 15.03 8.68 -2.83
CA LEU A 25 14.22 8.05 -3.88
C LEU A 25 14.60 8.54 -5.28
N ASP A 26 15.36 9.64 -5.37
CA ASP A 26 15.83 10.17 -6.65
C ASP A 26 16.72 9.13 -7.36
N GLY A 27 16.57 9.04 -8.67
CA GLY A 27 17.25 8.02 -9.49
C GLY A 27 16.72 6.59 -9.34
N TRP A 28 15.90 6.26 -8.34
CA TRP A 28 15.29 4.93 -8.22
C TRP A 28 14.36 4.66 -9.42
N GLU A 29 14.52 3.51 -10.06
CA GLU A 29 13.86 3.19 -11.34
C GLU A 29 12.33 3.24 -11.28
N ILE A 30 11.74 2.86 -10.13
CA ILE A 30 10.29 2.87 -9.95
C ILE A 30 9.80 4.30 -9.70
N ALA A 31 10.49 5.08 -8.86
CA ALA A 31 10.10 6.45 -8.58
C ALA A 31 10.11 7.35 -9.82
N ARG A 32 11.02 7.10 -10.77
CA ARG A 32 11.07 7.81 -12.06
C ARG A 32 9.81 7.63 -12.92
N ARG A 33 8.97 6.63 -12.62
CA ARG A 33 7.69 6.39 -13.31
C ARG A 33 6.51 7.09 -12.63
N GLY A 34 6.70 7.58 -11.42
CA GLY A 34 5.66 8.25 -10.66
C GLY A 34 5.63 9.75 -10.90
N ARG A 35 4.59 10.37 -10.38
CA ARG A 35 4.41 11.83 -10.37
C ARG A 35 4.52 12.33 -8.95
N TRP A 36 5.35 13.34 -8.76
CA TRP A 36 5.47 14.02 -7.47
C TRP A 36 4.43 15.13 -7.36
N SER A 37 3.95 15.37 -6.14
CA SER A 37 3.16 16.53 -5.76
C SER A 37 3.59 17.03 -4.39
N THR A 38 3.41 18.32 -4.17
CA THR A 38 3.70 18.97 -2.88
C THR A 38 2.39 19.37 -2.23
N TRP A 39 2.30 19.15 -0.92
CA TRP A 39 1.11 19.38 -0.13
C TRP A 39 1.36 20.35 1.02
N GLU A 40 0.28 20.92 1.53
CA GLU A 40 0.27 21.82 2.67
C GLU A 40 0.95 21.20 3.90
N GLY A 41 1.87 21.94 4.52
CA GLY A 41 2.74 21.42 5.58
C GLY A 41 4.08 20.85 5.08
N GLY A 42 4.38 21.00 3.79
CA GLY A 42 5.69 20.64 3.22
C GLY A 42 5.87 19.14 2.98
N GLU A 43 4.78 18.43 2.78
CA GLU A 43 4.78 17.00 2.49
C GLU A 43 4.98 16.78 0.99
N LEU A 44 5.66 15.69 0.64
CA LEU A 44 5.83 15.26 -0.74
C LEU A 44 5.12 13.93 -0.94
N LEU A 45 4.29 13.83 -1.97
CA LEU A 45 3.61 12.61 -2.36
C LEU A 45 4.11 12.19 -3.74
N LEU A 46 4.59 10.96 -3.86
CA LEU A 46 4.90 10.28 -5.10
C LEU A 46 3.78 9.29 -5.41
N GLU A 47 3.06 9.50 -6.51
CA GLU A 47 2.04 8.56 -7.01
C GLU A 47 2.60 7.75 -8.20
N ILE A 48 2.53 6.43 -8.11
CA ILE A 48 2.97 5.49 -9.16
C ILE A 48 1.74 4.71 -9.62
N GLU A 49 1.36 4.87 -10.88
CA GLU A 49 0.19 4.23 -11.51
C GLU A 49 0.60 3.33 -12.70
N THR A 50 1.90 3.10 -12.86
CA THR A 50 2.45 2.24 -13.89
C THR A 50 3.50 1.35 -13.26
N ALA A 51 3.31 0.04 -13.37
CA ALA A 51 4.23 -0.96 -12.85
C ALA A 51 5.59 -0.88 -13.57
N PRO A 52 6.66 -1.49 -13.02
CA PRO A 52 7.97 -1.55 -13.68
C PRO A 52 7.94 -2.12 -15.10
N THR A 53 6.97 -2.99 -15.40
CA THR A 53 6.68 -3.57 -16.71
C THR A 53 6.08 -2.58 -17.73
N GLY A 54 5.68 -1.38 -17.30
CA GLY A 54 5.02 -0.37 -18.14
C GLY A 54 3.49 -0.50 -18.22
N ILE A 55 2.91 -1.48 -17.53
CA ILE A 55 1.46 -1.72 -17.54
C ILE A 55 0.79 -0.85 -16.46
N PRO A 56 -0.39 -0.25 -16.74
CA PRO A 56 -1.19 0.43 -15.72
C PRO A 56 -1.43 -0.48 -14.51
N CYS A 57 -1.38 0.10 -13.31
CA CYS A 57 -1.56 -0.64 -12.07
C CYS A 57 -2.37 0.17 -11.07
N GLU A 58 -2.83 -0.53 -10.05
CA GLU A 58 -3.36 0.11 -8.84
C GLU A 58 -2.32 1.06 -8.24
N ARG A 59 -2.79 2.23 -7.84
CA ARG A 59 -1.93 3.32 -7.40
C ARG A 59 -1.13 2.90 -6.16
N VAL A 60 0.18 3.14 -6.22
CA VAL A 60 1.07 3.16 -5.06
C VAL A 60 1.41 4.61 -4.75
N SER A 61 1.18 5.01 -3.51
CA SER A 61 1.50 6.33 -2.98
C SER A 61 2.63 6.20 -1.96
N ILE A 62 3.75 6.88 -2.22
CA ILE A 62 4.82 7.05 -1.24
C ILE A 62 4.76 8.48 -0.71
N VAL A 63 4.48 8.63 0.57
CA VAL A 63 4.26 9.95 1.21
C VAL A 63 5.39 10.26 2.16
N ALA A 64 6.12 11.33 1.92
CA ALA A 64 7.08 11.89 2.86
C ALA A 64 6.42 13.00 3.68
N THR A 65 6.16 12.74 4.95
CA THR A 65 5.56 13.72 5.88
C THR A 65 6.64 14.59 6.54
N ALA A 66 6.36 15.18 7.70
CA ALA A 66 7.34 15.97 8.45
C ALA A 66 8.47 15.11 9.05
N ASP A 67 8.22 13.84 9.35
CA ASP A 67 9.13 12.95 10.08
C ASP A 67 9.02 11.47 9.67
N ARG A 68 8.13 11.14 8.73
CA ARG A 68 7.87 9.77 8.27
C ARG A 68 7.87 9.63 6.77
N ILE A 69 8.02 8.40 6.31
CA ILE A 69 7.72 7.95 4.96
C ILE A 69 6.64 6.86 5.06
N GLY A 70 5.58 7.04 4.28
CA GLY A 70 4.48 6.11 4.16
C GLY A 70 4.50 5.39 2.83
N PHE A 71 4.14 4.12 2.82
CA PHE A 71 3.74 3.37 1.63
C PHE A 71 2.24 3.10 1.75
N LEU A 72 1.46 3.53 0.75
CA LEU A 72 0.03 3.32 0.72
C LEU A 72 -0.38 2.74 -0.64
N THR A 73 -1.23 1.74 -0.64
CA THR A 73 -1.87 1.21 -1.85
C THR A 73 -3.12 0.45 -1.45
N ARG A 74 -4.17 0.52 -2.27
CA ARG A 74 -5.48 -0.07 -1.97
C ARG A 74 -5.95 0.35 -0.56
N THR A 75 -6.31 -0.59 0.31
CA THR A 75 -6.69 -0.34 1.70
C THR A 75 -5.53 -0.45 2.69
N PHE A 76 -4.32 -0.72 2.21
CA PHE A 76 -3.15 -0.92 3.07
C PHE A 76 -2.28 0.33 3.18
N GLY A 77 -1.77 0.58 4.38
CA GLY A 77 -0.78 1.63 4.65
C GLY A 77 0.27 1.16 5.64
N LEU A 78 1.53 1.44 5.35
CA LEU A 78 2.67 1.31 6.26
C LEU A 78 3.28 2.69 6.48
N GLN A 79 3.72 2.98 7.71
CA GLN A 79 4.50 4.18 8.03
C GLN A 79 5.77 3.81 8.77
N VAL A 80 6.88 4.39 8.35
CA VAL A 80 8.23 4.26 8.92
C VAL A 80 8.88 5.66 8.96
N PRO A 81 10.00 5.91 9.67
CA PRO A 81 10.76 5.00 10.50
C PRO A 81 9.98 4.53 11.73
N LEU A 82 10.18 3.27 12.09
CA LEU A 82 9.86 2.75 13.42
C LEU A 82 10.84 3.34 14.45
N PRO A 83 10.52 3.30 15.77
CA PRO A 83 11.43 3.75 16.81
C PRO A 83 12.83 3.12 16.66
N GLY A 84 13.87 3.97 16.52
CA GLY A 84 15.26 3.55 16.33
C GLY A 84 15.68 3.23 14.89
N GLN A 85 14.78 3.28 13.92
CA GLN A 85 15.09 3.05 12.50
C GLN A 85 15.65 4.32 11.84
N THR A 86 16.72 4.19 11.06
CA THR A 86 17.29 5.31 10.30
C THR A 86 16.48 5.61 9.04
N LEU A 87 16.66 6.80 8.46
CA LEU A 87 16.04 7.17 7.18
C LEU A 87 16.42 6.18 6.08
N GLU A 88 17.69 5.82 5.99
CA GLU A 88 18.23 4.94 4.95
C GLU A 88 17.55 3.58 5.02
N ARG A 89 17.39 3.03 6.24
CA ARG A 89 16.69 1.77 6.43
C ARG A 89 15.20 1.90 6.10
N ALA A 90 14.54 2.98 6.53
CA ALA A 90 13.14 3.25 6.24
C ALA A 90 12.87 3.34 4.72
N VAL A 91 13.73 4.03 3.98
CA VAL A 91 13.66 4.14 2.53
C VAL A 91 13.87 2.78 1.85
N GLU A 92 14.87 2.01 2.28
CA GLU A 92 15.10 0.67 1.71
C GLU A 92 13.96 -0.30 2.00
N ASP A 93 13.33 -0.22 3.18
CA ASP A 93 12.14 -1.03 3.49
C ASP A 93 10.95 -0.65 2.59
N VAL A 94 10.71 0.64 2.33
CA VAL A 94 9.68 1.10 1.38
C VAL A 94 9.99 0.66 -0.05
N LYS A 95 11.25 0.77 -0.50
CA LYS A 95 11.67 0.29 -1.83
C LYS A 95 11.48 -1.21 -1.97
N ALA A 96 11.91 -1.98 -0.97
CA ALA A 96 11.76 -3.43 -0.95
C ALA A 96 10.28 -3.83 -1.00
N LEU A 97 9.43 -3.19 -0.20
CA LEU A 97 8.00 -3.44 -0.18
C LEU A 97 7.34 -3.15 -1.53
N THR A 98 7.68 -2.00 -2.13
CA THR A 98 7.16 -1.59 -3.44
C THR A 98 7.56 -2.58 -4.53
N ARG A 99 8.81 -3.08 -4.50
CA ARG A 99 9.29 -4.10 -5.44
C ARG A 99 8.54 -5.42 -5.26
N LYS A 100 8.40 -5.89 -4.01
CA LYS A 100 7.65 -7.11 -3.70
C LYS A 100 6.20 -7.02 -4.17
N TRP A 101 5.55 -5.87 -3.97
CA TRP A 101 4.19 -5.61 -4.43
C TRP A 101 4.10 -5.79 -5.95
N PHE A 102 4.89 -5.05 -6.72
CA PHE A 102 4.86 -5.13 -8.17
C PHE A 102 5.32 -6.48 -8.75
N ALA A 103 6.17 -7.21 -8.02
CA ALA A 103 6.55 -8.58 -8.38
C ALA A 103 5.48 -9.62 -8.06
N GLY A 104 4.40 -9.24 -7.34
CA GLY A 104 3.38 -10.17 -6.86
C GLY A 104 3.89 -11.10 -5.77
N GLU A 105 5.01 -10.81 -5.13
CA GLU A 105 5.53 -11.59 -4.00
C GLU A 105 4.68 -11.38 -2.74
N VAL A 106 4.00 -10.24 -2.66
CA VAL A 106 3.05 -9.91 -1.62
C VAL A 106 1.72 -9.49 -2.22
N VAL A 107 0.63 -9.80 -1.51
CA VAL A 107 -0.73 -9.37 -1.82
C VAL A 107 -1.32 -8.66 -0.61
N ILE A 108 -2.39 -7.89 -0.81
CA ILE A 108 -3.13 -7.28 0.29
C ILE A 108 -4.38 -8.11 0.54
N ALA A 109 -4.54 -8.59 1.77
CA ALA A 109 -5.76 -9.22 2.22
C ALA A 109 -6.63 -8.18 2.92
N SER A 110 -7.82 -7.93 2.39
CA SER A 110 -8.76 -6.94 2.88
C SER A 110 -10.05 -7.60 3.34
N TYR A 111 -10.42 -7.32 4.59
CA TYR A 111 -11.54 -7.95 5.27
C TYR A 111 -12.68 -6.95 5.38
N TRP A 112 -13.88 -7.39 4.98
CA TRP A 112 -15.08 -6.57 4.90
C TRP A 112 -16.23 -7.24 5.65
N GLY A 113 -17.14 -6.42 6.18
CA GLY A 113 -18.34 -6.88 6.86
C GLY A 113 -19.45 -5.84 6.76
N GLU A 114 -20.62 -6.25 6.27
CA GLU A 114 -21.79 -5.39 6.03
C GLU A 114 -21.45 -4.23 5.08
N GLY A 115 -20.63 -4.51 4.07
CA GLY A 115 -20.16 -3.52 3.10
C GLY A 115 -19.11 -2.53 3.62
N GLN A 116 -18.68 -2.64 4.87
CA GLN A 116 -17.65 -1.78 5.47
C GLN A 116 -16.30 -2.48 5.58
N TRP A 117 -15.22 -1.73 5.36
CA TRP A 117 -13.86 -2.21 5.58
C TRP A 117 -13.59 -2.41 7.07
N ARG A 118 -13.03 -3.57 7.43
CA ARG A 118 -12.74 -3.95 8.82
C ARG A 118 -11.24 -4.05 9.12
N GLY A 119 -10.42 -4.11 8.09
CA GLY A 119 -8.98 -4.17 8.22
C GLY A 119 -8.32 -4.75 6.98
N SER A 120 -7.02 -4.54 6.86
CA SER A 120 -6.22 -5.20 5.83
C SER A 120 -4.82 -5.49 6.33
N THR A 121 -4.22 -6.54 5.78
CA THR A 121 -2.82 -6.87 6.01
C THR A 121 -2.12 -7.11 4.69
N MET A 122 -0.80 -6.99 4.69
CA MET A 122 0.01 -7.50 3.60
C MET A 122 0.42 -8.94 3.90
N VAL A 123 0.30 -9.81 2.90
CA VAL A 123 0.56 -11.25 3.02
C VAL A 123 1.62 -11.65 2.01
N ASP A 124 2.66 -12.34 2.46
CA ASP A 124 3.62 -13.00 1.58
C ASP A 124 2.93 -14.17 0.88
N THR A 125 2.97 -14.17 -0.46
CA THR A 125 2.31 -15.20 -1.28
C THR A 125 2.83 -16.61 -1.02
N ARG A 126 4.07 -16.76 -0.52
CA ARG A 126 4.64 -18.06 -0.15
C ARG A 126 4.14 -18.57 1.21
N GLN A 127 3.57 -17.69 2.03
CA GLN A 127 3.07 -17.98 3.38
C GLN A 127 1.59 -17.59 3.52
N GLN A 128 0.85 -17.67 2.41
CA GLN A 128 -0.46 -17.04 2.30
C GLN A 128 -1.48 -17.61 3.30
N GLU A 129 -1.47 -18.92 3.55
CA GLU A 129 -2.42 -19.56 4.47
C GLU A 129 -2.27 -19.06 5.92
N GLU A 130 -1.04 -19.04 6.44
CA GLU A 130 -0.77 -18.59 7.81
C GLU A 130 -1.06 -17.08 7.97
N GLY A 131 -0.63 -16.27 7.00
CA GLY A 131 -0.83 -14.82 7.02
C GLY A 131 -2.31 -14.41 6.96
N LEU A 132 -3.11 -15.12 6.16
CA LEU A 132 -4.55 -14.89 6.07
C LEU A 132 -5.29 -15.28 7.35
N GLY A 133 -4.89 -16.39 7.98
CA GLY A 133 -5.49 -16.87 9.22
C GLY A 133 -5.35 -15.86 10.36
N ALA A 134 -4.12 -15.39 10.61
CA ALA A 134 -3.85 -14.44 11.69
C ALA A 134 -4.59 -13.11 11.51
N ALA A 135 -4.58 -12.55 10.29
CA ALA A 135 -5.23 -11.29 10.01
C ALA A 135 -6.77 -11.39 10.01
N TYR A 136 -7.32 -12.55 9.62
CA TYR A 136 -8.74 -12.81 9.77
C TYR A 136 -9.17 -12.77 11.25
N GLN A 137 -8.41 -13.42 12.14
CA GLN A 137 -8.72 -13.39 13.58
C GLN A 137 -8.68 -11.97 14.15
N SER A 138 -7.69 -11.16 13.74
CA SER A 138 -7.62 -9.76 14.13
C SER A 138 -8.82 -8.95 13.60
N ALA A 139 -9.22 -9.14 12.34
CA ALA A 139 -10.34 -8.42 11.74
C ALA A 139 -11.67 -8.79 12.40
N ARG A 140 -11.87 -10.07 12.77
CA ARG A 140 -13.07 -10.53 13.49
C ARG A 140 -13.24 -9.91 14.87
N ALA A 141 -12.15 -9.50 15.53
CA ALA A 141 -12.24 -8.80 16.81
C ALA A 141 -13.03 -7.47 16.71
N HIS A 142 -13.20 -6.95 15.49
CA HIS A 142 -13.90 -5.69 15.21
C HIS A 142 -15.29 -5.88 14.56
N GLY A 143 -15.76 -7.11 14.37
CA GLY A 143 -17.10 -7.39 13.84
C GLY A 143 -17.19 -8.65 12.98
N VAL A 144 -18.38 -8.86 12.40
CA VAL A 144 -18.60 -9.94 11.41
C VAL A 144 -17.81 -9.63 10.14
N ILE A 145 -17.16 -10.66 9.59
CA ILE A 145 -16.52 -10.62 8.28
C ILE A 145 -17.34 -11.51 7.35
N ASP A 146 -17.84 -10.93 6.26
CA ASP A 146 -18.63 -11.62 5.24
C ASP A 146 -17.89 -11.71 3.88
N ARG A 147 -16.81 -10.95 3.71
CA ARG A 147 -16.04 -10.91 2.47
C ARG A 147 -14.54 -10.72 2.72
N LEU A 148 -13.74 -11.50 2.01
CA LEU A 148 -12.29 -11.38 1.93
C LEU A 148 -11.93 -11.05 0.47
N GLU A 149 -11.13 -10.01 0.29
CA GLU A 149 -10.54 -9.65 -0.99
C GLU A 149 -9.02 -9.86 -0.91
N ILE A 150 -8.47 -10.58 -1.89
CA ILE A 150 -7.03 -10.67 -2.12
C ILE A 150 -6.72 -9.74 -3.28
N GLN A 151 -6.09 -8.62 -2.95
CA GLN A 151 -5.81 -7.51 -3.85
C GLN A 151 -4.37 -7.59 -4.33
N THR A 152 -4.16 -7.38 -5.62
CA THR A 152 -2.87 -7.39 -6.30
C THR A 152 -2.59 -6.02 -6.92
N PRO A 153 -1.42 -5.80 -7.55
CA PRO A 153 -1.17 -4.56 -8.29
C PRO A 153 -2.12 -4.35 -9.49
N PHE A 154 -2.85 -5.37 -9.92
CA PHE A 154 -3.67 -5.34 -11.12
C PHE A 154 -5.08 -5.83 -10.79
N LEU A 155 -6.09 -4.97 -10.98
CA LEU A 155 -7.49 -5.29 -10.62
C LEU A 155 -7.98 -6.62 -11.19
N ASP A 156 -7.62 -6.93 -12.42
CA ASP A 156 -8.06 -8.14 -13.12
C ASP A 156 -7.55 -9.44 -12.45
N ASN A 157 -6.57 -9.34 -11.57
CA ASN A 157 -6.00 -10.46 -10.82
C ASN A 157 -6.50 -10.55 -9.37
N ASP A 158 -7.36 -9.63 -8.94
CA ASP A 158 -7.95 -9.65 -7.61
C ASP A 158 -8.86 -10.87 -7.44
N LYS A 159 -8.89 -11.42 -6.22
CA LYS A 159 -9.77 -12.55 -5.87
C LYS A 159 -10.71 -12.14 -4.75
N ILE A 160 -11.99 -12.42 -4.92
CA ILE A 160 -13.03 -12.10 -3.94
C ILE A 160 -13.65 -13.40 -3.44
N PHE A 161 -13.71 -13.54 -2.12
CA PHE A 161 -14.25 -14.71 -1.45
C PHE A 161 -15.38 -14.30 -0.51
N ALA A 162 -16.52 -14.98 -0.59
CA ALA A 162 -17.54 -14.90 0.44
C ALA A 162 -17.09 -15.71 1.66
N VAL A 163 -17.15 -15.10 2.83
CA VAL A 163 -16.82 -15.76 4.11
C VAL A 163 -18.13 -16.10 4.78
N ALA A 164 -18.45 -17.39 4.88
CA ALA A 164 -19.64 -17.79 5.60
C ALA A 164 -19.51 -17.39 7.08
N VAL A 165 -20.60 -16.94 7.70
CA VAL A 165 -20.64 -16.37 9.07
C VAL A 165 -20.07 -17.33 10.14
N ASN A 166 -20.00 -18.62 9.83
CA ASN A 166 -19.39 -19.68 10.63
C ASN A 166 -17.86 -19.87 10.42
N GLY A 167 -17.19 -19.00 9.66
CA GLY A 167 -15.72 -18.99 9.50
C GLY A 167 -15.17 -19.92 8.40
N VAL A 168 -16.03 -20.51 7.57
CA VAL A 168 -15.59 -21.32 6.42
C VAL A 168 -15.62 -20.46 5.17
N VAL A 169 -14.46 -20.29 4.53
CA VAL A 169 -14.35 -19.63 3.22
C VAL A 169 -15.05 -20.51 2.19
N GLN A 170 -16.11 -20.02 1.56
CA GLN A 170 -16.72 -20.69 0.41
C GLN A 170 -16.11 -20.08 -0.85
N GLY A 171 -15.48 -20.93 -1.68
CA GLY A 171 -14.70 -20.50 -2.85
C GLY A 171 -15.49 -19.57 -3.78
N GLY A 172 -14.89 -18.43 -4.13
CA GLY A 172 -15.46 -17.44 -5.04
C GLY A 172 -15.17 -17.76 -6.50
N SER A 173 -16.21 -17.69 -7.33
CA SER A 173 -16.17 -17.73 -8.79
C SER A 173 -15.51 -16.47 -9.35
N GLY A 174 -14.57 -16.62 -10.27
CA GLY A 174 -14.11 -15.52 -11.11
C GLY A 174 -15.27 -14.95 -11.91
N VAL A 175 -15.41 -13.61 -11.92
CA VAL A 175 -16.36 -12.93 -12.80
C VAL A 175 -15.61 -12.61 -14.09
N ALA A 176 -15.92 -13.34 -15.14
CA ALA A 176 -15.72 -12.87 -16.50
C ALA A 176 -16.84 -11.86 -16.82
N GLY A 177 -16.48 -10.69 -17.33
CA GLY A 177 -17.42 -9.65 -17.77
C GLY A 177 -16.71 -8.35 -18.09
#